data_AF-S9W1K7-F1
#
_entry.id   AF-S9W1K7-F1
#
_cell.length_a   1.000
_cell.length_b   1.000
_cell.length_c   1.000
_cell.angle_alpha   90.00
_cell.angle_beta   90.00
_cell.angle_gamma   90.00
#
_symmetry.space_group_name_H-M   'P 1'
#
loop_
_entity.id
_entity.type
_entity.pdbx_description
1 polymer ?
#
loop_
_entity_poly.entity_id
_entity_poly.type
_entity_poly.pdbx_seq_one_letter_code
_entity_poly.pdbx_strand_id
1 'polypeptide(L)'
;MVKSFEDMDCYEILQVDRSSTLQEIKASYRKLALQYHPDRHPNKEGYDEIFAGISSAYNILSNEDKRKWHEKDYTRDQYSVFTDEIQEMQTKLEKVNFGVWVNFLNRIRIDEQTARSTVEWPSLGDITWLWTHTKPFYQKWLRFSTSKSFEWEAIYNEEEETDPGTKRLMKNENQKCIKYSIRQYDEAVRALIATMCKLDPRRQNVKKISDPERYESLQAASRKQSEHDRRNYQDSLKKQSLASWTVVDQELNWSEDEDEDESSSTDMTEAVDITNCSICNKYFRSLQQLKNHENSKKHKQNFRKARKKQEKDAKIAPRPFEASGEASDSSKKSEPLYEFSSKSVEDIERSFTFIEMSDDDFFTAHEFSDEEAF
;
A
#
# COMPACT_ATOMS: atom_id res chain seq x y z
N MET A 1 -1.39 -10.61 16.67
CA MET A 1 -0.88 -9.27 17.06
C MET A 1 -1.62 -8.88 18.31
N VAL A 2 -0.90 -8.57 19.39
CA VAL A 2 -1.49 -7.97 20.59
C VAL A 2 -1.64 -6.49 20.27
N LYS A 3 -2.86 -5.94 20.27
CA LYS A 3 -3.07 -4.49 20.10
C LYS A 3 -2.37 -3.78 21.26
N SER A 4 -1.61 -2.74 20.96
CA SER A 4 -1.00 -1.90 22.00
C SER A 4 -2.10 -1.14 22.75
N PHE A 5 -1.83 -0.72 23.99
CA PHE A 5 -2.83 0.00 24.80
C PHE A 5 -3.15 1.39 24.24
N GLU A 6 -2.27 1.93 23.41
CA GLU A 6 -2.40 3.22 22.73
C GLU A 6 -3.30 3.12 21.48
N ASP A 7 -3.42 1.92 20.88
CA ASP A 7 -4.27 1.67 19.70
C ASP A 7 -5.69 1.19 20.07
N MET A 8 -6.01 1.05 21.36
CA MET A 8 -7.31 0.58 21.82
C MET A 8 -8.32 1.72 21.93
N ASP A 9 -9.56 1.43 21.51
CA ASP A 9 -10.65 2.40 21.55
C ASP A 9 -10.99 2.80 23.00
N CYS A 10 -11.23 4.09 23.25
CA CYS A 10 -11.57 4.61 24.57
C CYS A 10 -12.77 3.88 25.20
N TYR A 11 -13.74 3.45 24.40
CA TYR A 11 -14.90 2.68 24.85
C TYR A 11 -14.52 1.24 25.23
N GLU A 12 -13.60 0.61 24.49
CA GLU A 12 -13.07 -0.73 24.80
C GLU A 12 -12.25 -0.70 26.10
N ILE A 13 -11.40 0.33 26.29
CA ILE A 13 -10.59 0.52 27.51
C ILE A 13 -11.49 0.64 28.74
N LEU A 14 -12.58 1.40 28.65
CA LEU A 14 -13.56 1.55 29.74
C LEU A 14 -14.58 0.42 29.80
N GLN A 15 -14.55 -0.56 28.89
CA GLN A 15 -15.49 -1.69 28.83
C GLN A 15 -16.96 -1.27 28.80
N VAL A 16 -17.27 -0.22 28.04
CA VAL A 16 -18.62 0.35 27.92
C VAL A 16 -19.05 0.37 26.45
N ASP A 17 -20.35 0.32 26.22
CA ASP A 17 -20.90 0.48 24.87
C ASP A 17 -20.74 1.94 24.39
N ARG A 18 -20.65 2.16 23.09
CA ARG A 18 -20.63 3.50 22.49
C ARG A 18 -21.91 4.28 22.75
N SER A 19 -23.04 3.59 22.95
CA SER A 19 -24.31 4.21 23.34
C SER A 19 -24.38 4.55 24.84
N SER A 20 -23.33 4.30 25.61
CA SER A 20 -23.35 4.50 27.06
C SER A 20 -23.47 5.97 27.44
N THR A 21 -24.24 6.21 28.49
CA THR A 21 -24.45 7.52 29.09
C THR A 21 -23.24 7.97 29.91
N LEU A 22 -23.11 9.27 30.16
CA LEU A 22 -22.04 9.82 31.00
C LEU A 22 -22.03 9.21 32.42
N GLN A 23 -23.19 8.82 32.94
CA GLN A 23 -23.30 8.19 34.26
C GLN A 23 -22.71 6.78 34.27
N GLU A 24 -22.95 5.98 33.22
CA GLU A 24 -22.40 4.64 33.04
C GLU A 24 -20.88 4.70 32.83
N ILE A 25 -20.40 5.65 32.02
CA ILE A 25 -18.97 5.90 31.81
C ILE A 25 -18.28 6.23 33.15
N LYS A 26 -18.87 7.13 33.96
CA LYS A 26 -18.35 7.46 35.29
C LYS A 26 -18.39 6.27 36.25
N ALA A 27 -19.42 5.43 36.18
CA ALA A 27 -19.52 4.24 37.01
C ALA A 27 -18.45 3.20 36.66
N SER A 28 -18.23 2.96 35.36
CA SER A 28 -17.19 2.05 34.88
C SER A 28 -15.79 2.56 35.25
N TYR A 29 -15.50 3.85 35.03
CA TYR A 29 -14.24 4.47 35.42
C TYR A 29 -13.95 4.27 36.91
N ARG A 30 -14.91 4.53 37.81
CA ARG A 30 -14.72 4.30 39.25
C ARG A 30 -14.42 2.84 39.58
N LYS A 31 -15.10 1.90 38.92
CA LYS A 31 -14.89 0.46 39.12
C LYS A 31 -13.50 0.03 38.68
N LEU A 32 -13.06 0.47 37.50
CA LEU A 32 -11.76 0.14 36.93
C LEU A 32 -10.62 0.85 37.68
N ALA A 33 -10.79 2.13 38.01
CA ALA A 33 -9.83 2.88 38.82
C ALA A 33 -9.58 2.21 40.17
N LEU A 34 -10.62 1.68 40.85
CA LEU A 34 -10.45 0.94 42.11
C LEU A 34 -9.72 -0.40 41.96
N GLN A 35 -9.78 -1.02 40.77
CA GLN A 35 -9.12 -2.29 40.47
C GLN A 35 -7.66 -2.10 40.08
N TYR A 36 -7.34 -1.03 39.35
CA TYR A 36 -6.02 -0.78 38.77
C TYR A 36 -5.27 0.38 39.43
N HIS A 37 -5.74 0.91 40.57
CA HIS A 37 -5.07 2.01 41.26
C HIS A 37 -3.65 1.63 41.71
N PRO A 38 -2.62 2.46 41.43
CA PRO A 38 -1.23 2.16 41.80
C PRO A 38 -1.04 1.98 43.31
N ASP A 39 -1.73 2.79 44.12
CA ASP A 39 -1.67 2.72 45.60
C ASP A 39 -2.15 1.36 46.17
N ARG A 40 -3.04 0.65 45.46
CA ARG A 40 -3.52 -0.68 45.89
C ARG A 40 -2.62 -1.82 45.41
N HIS A 41 -1.82 -1.56 44.37
CA HIS A 41 -0.98 -2.56 43.72
C HIS A 41 0.43 -2.02 43.43
N PRO A 42 1.20 -1.63 44.47
CA PRO A 42 2.50 -0.97 44.31
C PRO A 42 3.60 -1.81 43.66
N ASN A 43 3.44 -3.14 43.55
CA ASN A 43 4.44 -4.07 43.02
C ASN A 43 4.00 -4.81 41.74
N LYS A 44 2.99 -4.31 41.02
CA LYS A 44 2.54 -4.94 39.76
C LYS A 44 2.93 -4.11 38.55
N GLU A 45 3.87 -4.63 37.77
CA GLU A 45 4.26 -4.06 36.48
C GLU A 45 3.06 -4.04 35.52
N GLY A 46 2.91 -2.94 34.76
CA GLY A 46 1.85 -2.73 33.76
C GLY A 46 0.53 -2.18 34.30
N TYR A 47 0.30 -2.15 35.61
CA TYR A 47 -0.91 -1.54 36.18
C TYR A 47 -0.94 -0.01 36.01
N ASP A 48 0.23 0.62 36.06
CA ASP A 48 0.38 2.07 35.83
C ASP A 48 0.00 2.46 34.39
N GLU A 49 0.42 1.67 33.40
CA GLU A 49 0.08 1.87 31.99
C GLU A 49 -1.43 1.69 31.75
N ILE A 50 -2.02 0.65 32.33
CA ILE A 50 -3.47 0.40 32.25
C ILE A 50 -4.25 1.54 32.90
N PHE A 51 -3.82 2.01 34.08
CA PHE A 51 -4.46 3.12 34.78
C PHE A 51 -4.32 4.45 34.02
N ALA A 52 -3.16 4.70 33.40
CA ALA A 52 -2.95 5.85 32.53
C ALA A 52 -3.91 5.82 31.33
N GLY A 53 -4.07 4.66 30.68
CA GLY A 53 -5.02 4.51 29.58
C GLY A 53 -6.49 4.65 30.01
N ILE A 54 -6.89 4.09 31.16
CA ILE A 54 -8.24 4.28 31.74
C ILE A 54 -8.51 5.76 32.02
N SER A 55 -7.53 6.47 32.58
CA SER A 55 -7.64 7.90 32.89
C SER A 55 -7.73 8.76 31.62
N SER A 56 -6.92 8.42 30.61
CA SER A 56 -6.96 9.07 29.29
C SER A 56 -8.33 8.89 28.61
N ALA A 57 -8.82 7.64 28.56
CA ALA A 57 -10.13 7.31 27.99
C ALA A 57 -11.27 8.06 28.70
N TYR A 58 -11.24 8.13 30.03
CA TYR A 58 -12.22 8.91 30.79
C TYR A 58 -12.12 10.41 30.51
N ASN A 59 -10.93 10.99 30.38
CA ASN A 59 -10.75 12.41 30.08
C ASN A 59 -11.32 12.78 28.70
N ILE A 60 -11.26 11.88 27.73
CA ILE A 60 -11.83 12.06 26.40
C ILE A 60 -13.35 11.90 26.45
N LEU A 61 -13.85 10.82 27.06
CA LEU A 61 -15.28 10.46 27.05
C LEU A 61 -16.14 11.26 28.05
N SER A 62 -15.52 11.91 29.05
CA SER A 62 -16.23 12.69 30.07
C SER A 62 -16.64 14.09 29.61
N ASN A 63 -15.93 14.66 28.64
CA ASN A 63 -16.23 15.95 28.04
C ASN A 63 -16.97 15.72 26.71
N GLU A 64 -18.12 16.37 26.54
CA GLU A 64 -18.98 16.20 25.38
C GLU A 64 -18.30 16.62 24.07
N ASP A 65 -17.54 17.71 24.07
CA ASP A 65 -16.83 18.20 22.88
C ASP A 65 -15.70 17.25 22.49
N LYS A 66 -14.91 16.79 23.47
CA LYS A 66 -13.84 15.81 23.23
C LYS A 66 -14.38 14.46 22.78
N ARG A 67 -15.54 14.04 23.31
CA ARG A 67 -16.23 12.83 22.88
C ARG A 67 -16.67 12.95 21.42
N LYS A 68 -17.27 14.08 21.02
CA LYS A 68 -17.65 14.33 19.61
C LYS A 68 -16.43 14.28 18.69
N TRP A 69 -15.32 14.92 19.08
CA TRP A 69 -14.08 14.87 18.30
C TRP A 69 -13.50 13.47 18.19
N HIS A 70 -13.47 12.72 19.28
CA HIS A 70 -13.02 11.32 19.26
C HIS A 70 -13.91 10.43 18.39
N GLU A 71 -15.23 10.61 18.44
CA GLU A 71 -16.17 9.91 17.56
C GLU A 71 -15.94 10.27 16.10
N LYS A 72 -15.65 11.54 15.81
CA LYS A 72 -15.33 12.04 14.47
C LYS A 72 -14.02 11.46 13.93
N ASP A 73 -12.95 11.47 14.73
CA ASP A 73 -11.65 10.91 14.37
C ASP A 73 -11.74 9.40 14.18
N TYR A 74 -12.42 8.68 15.07
CA TYR A 74 -12.68 7.26 14.89
C TYR A 74 -13.43 6.96 13.59
N THR A 75 -14.43 7.79 13.27
CA THR A 75 -15.17 7.68 12.01
C THR A 75 -14.23 7.90 10.83
N ARG A 76 -13.40 8.96 10.85
CA ARG A 76 -12.38 9.22 9.81
C ARG A 76 -11.44 8.03 9.61
N ASP A 77 -10.93 7.45 10.68
CA ASP A 77 -10.01 6.31 10.61
C ASP A 77 -10.66 5.07 10.00
N GLN A 78 -11.91 4.77 10.37
CA GLN A 78 -12.68 3.69 9.73
C GLN A 78 -12.84 3.90 8.22
N TYR A 79 -13.12 5.14 7.80
CA TYR A 79 -13.26 5.47 6.38
C TYR A 79 -11.94 5.49 5.63
N SER A 80 -10.84 5.92 6.26
CA SER A 80 -9.49 5.85 5.67
C SER A 80 -9.09 4.41 5.37
N VAL A 81 -9.31 3.51 6.34
CA VAL A 81 -9.09 2.07 6.14
C VAL A 81 -9.97 1.55 4.99
N PHE A 82 -11.22 1.98 4.93
CA PHE A 82 -12.10 1.57 3.84
C PHE A 82 -11.61 2.05 2.48
N THR A 83 -11.15 3.30 2.32
CA THR A 83 -10.61 3.80 1.05
C THR A 83 -9.35 3.07 0.63
N ASP A 84 -8.48 2.72 1.58
CA ASP A 84 -7.29 1.90 1.32
C ASP A 84 -7.68 0.50 0.86
N GLU A 85 -8.73 -0.08 1.44
CA GLU A 85 -9.29 -1.36 0.99
C GLU A 85 -9.87 -1.27 -0.43
N ILE A 86 -10.52 -0.16 -0.83
CA ILE A 86 -10.97 0.05 -2.22
C ILE A 86 -9.75 0.01 -3.16
N GLN A 87 -8.69 0.73 -2.82
CA GLN A 87 -7.48 0.81 -3.63
C GLN A 87 -6.76 -0.53 -3.71
N GLU A 88 -6.63 -1.24 -2.59
CA GLU A 88 -6.05 -2.57 -2.52
C GLU A 88 -6.86 -3.56 -3.38
N MET A 89 -8.19 -3.49 -3.30
CA MET A 89 -9.08 -4.30 -4.14
C MET A 89 -8.89 -4.03 -5.63
N GLN A 90 -8.68 -2.76 -6.04
CA GLN A 90 -8.37 -2.44 -7.43
C GLN A 90 -7.07 -3.13 -7.90
N THR A 91 -6.02 -3.11 -7.08
CA THR A 91 -4.73 -3.75 -7.44
C THR A 91 -4.80 -5.28 -7.48
N LYS A 92 -5.65 -5.87 -6.63
CA LYS A 92 -5.78 -7.33 -6.51
C LYS A 92 -6.84 -7.92 -7.43
N LEU A 93 -7.60 -7.08 -8.15
CA LEU A 93 -8.79 -7.47 -8.89
C LEU A 93 -8.55 -8.61 -9.90
N GLU A 94 -7.37 -8.64 -10.54
CA GLU A 94 -6.97 -9.68 -11.50
C GLU A 94 -6.85 -11.09 -10.88
N LYS A 95 -6.63 -11.19 -9.57
CA LYS A 95 -6.40 -12.44 -8.84
C LYS A 95 -7.60 -12.87 -8.00
N VAL A 96 -8.64 -12.03 -7.95
CA VAL A 96 -9.74 -12.15 -7.00
C VAL A 96 -10.92 -12.89 -7.64
N ASN A 97 -11.54 -13.80 -6.88
CA ASN A 97 -12.71 -14.57 -7.31
C ASN A 97 -13.96 -13.67 -7.36
N PHE A 98 -14.86 -13.94 -8.30
CA PHE A 98 -16.15 -13.26 -8.49
C PHE A 98 -16.97 -13.13 -7.18
N GLY A 99 -16.93 -14.14 -6.30
CA GLY A 99 -17.62 -14.06 -5.01
C GLY A 99 -17.12 -12.94 -4.08
N VAL A 100 -15.83 -12.60 -4.14
CA VAL A 100 -15.26 -11.49 -3.35
C VAL A 100 -15.74 -10.15 -3.90
N TRP A 101 -15.87 -10.03 -5.22
CA TRP A 101 -16.45 -8.83 -5.85
C TRP A 101 -17.89 -8.58 -5.36
N VAL A 102 -18.70 -9.64 -5.33
CA VAL A 102 -20.08 -9.57 -4.85
C VAL A 102 -20.14 -9.14 -3.38
N ASN A 103 -19.32 -9.75 -2.51
CA ASN A 103 -19.28 -9.41 -1.09
C ASN A 103 -18.85 -7.95 -0.86
N PHE A 104 -17.85 -7.48 -1.60
CA PHE A 104 -17.35 -6.11 -1.49
C PHE A 104 -18.41 -5.09 -1.93
N LEU A 105 -19.07 -5.31 -3.07
CA LEU A 105 -20.16 -4.46 -3.54
C LEU A 105 -21.36 -4.48 -2.59
N ASN A 106 -21.67 -5.64 -2.00
CA ASN A 106 -22.72 -5.73 -0.98
C ASN A 106 -22.35 -4.93 0.27
N ARG A 107 -21.07 -4.90 0.67
CA ARG A 107 -20.61 -4.06 1.77
C ARG A 107 -20.80 -2.58 1.46
N ILE A 108 -20.35 -2.11 0.29
CA ILE A 108 -20.61 -0.73 -0.16
C ILE A 108 -22.11 -0.42 -0.12
N ARG A 109 -22.95 -1.36 -0.59
CA ARG A 109 -24.40 -1.19 -0.58
C ARG A 109 -24.96 -1.02 0.85
N ILE A 110 -24.54 -1.86 1.79
CA ILE A 110 -24.98 -1.78 3.19
C ILE A 110 -24.52 -0.46 3.83
N ASP A 111 -23.30 -0.04 3.53
CA ASP A 111 -22.72 1.19 4.06
C ASP A 111 -23.44 2.45 3.54
N GLU A 112 -23.92 2.42 2.30
CA GLU A 112 -24.74 3.49 1.71
C GLU A 112 -26.19 3.47 2.22
N GLN A 113 -26.76 2.28 2.46
CA GLN A 113 -28.09 2.14 3.07
C GLN A 113 -28.10 2.69 4.50
N THR A 114 -27.04 2.42 5.27
CA THR A 114 -26.87 2.94 6.63
C THR A 114 -26.75 4.47 6.63
N ALA A 115 -26.15 5.05 5.59
CA ALA A 115 -26.04 6.49 5.37
C ALA A 115 -27.36 7.16 4.91
N ARG A 116 -28.51 6.46 4.98
CA ARG A 116 -29.85 6.97 4.65
C ARG A 116 -30.07 7.29 3.18
N SER A 117 -29.37 6.58 2.28
CA SER A 117 -29.63 6.61 0.83
C SER A 117 -31.08 6.18 0.52
N THR A 118 -31.75 6.94 -0.35
CA THR A 118 -33.05 6.58 -0.96
C THR A 118 -32.89 5.72 -2.22
N VAL A 119 -31.65 5.53 -2.68
CA VAL A 119 -31.32 4.86 -3.95
C VAL A 119 -30.97 3.40 -3.68
N GLU A 120 -31.76 2.49 -4.25
CA GLU A 120 -31.47 1.06 -4.22
C GLU A 120 -30.40 0.67 -5.25
N TRP A 121 -29.27 0.13 -4.79
CA TRP A 121 -28.20 -0.33 -5.68
C TRP A 121 -28.40 -1.80 -6.09
N PRO A 122 -28.40 -2.12 -7.40
CA PRO A 122 -28.62 -3.48 -7.88
C PRO A 122 -27.44 -4.38 -7.51
N SER A 123 -27.68 -5.68 -7.35
CA SER A 123 -26.62 -6.68 -7.11
C SER A 123 -25.98 -7.14 -8.43
N LEU A 124 -24.70 -7.52 -8.40
CA LEU A 124 -23.94 -7.99 -9.57
C LEU A 124 -24.51 -9.28 -10.21
N GLY A 125 -25.27 -10.06 -9.44
CA GLY A 125 -25.92 -11.30 -9.90
C GLY A 125 -24.98 -12.50 -9.93
N ASP A 126 -25.40 -13.55 -10.63
CA ASP A 126 -24.65 -14.81 -10.75
C ASP A 126 -23.81 -14.86 -12.02
N ILE A 127 -22.68 -15.59 -11.99
CA ILE A 127 -21.70 -15.72 -13.09
C ILE A 127 -22.32 -16.16 -14.42
N THR A 128 -23.44 -16.86 -14.35
CA THR A 128 -24.21 -17.42 -15.48
C THR A 128 -25.03 -16.39 -16.25
N TRP A 129 -25.20 -15.16 -15.73
CA TRP A 129 -26.01 -14.14 -16.38
C TRP A 129 -25.40 -13.65 -17.70
N LEU A 130 -26.28 -13.33 -18.65
CA LEU A 130 -25.87 -12.74 -19.92
C LEU A 130 -25.42 -11.29 -19.73
N TRP A 131 -24.55 -10.81 -20.62
CA TRP A 131 -24.07 -9.43 -20.60
C TRP A 131 -25.22 -8.41 -20.68
N THR A 132 -26.29 -8.70 -21.42
CA THR A 132 -27.48 -7.84 -21.54
C THR A 132 -28.12 -7.52 -20.19
N HIS A 133 -28.18 -8.49 -19.28
CA HIS A 133 -28.71 -8.31 -17.92
C HIS A 133 -27.69 -7.65 -16.97
N THR A 134 -26.40 -7.82 -17.23
CA THR A 134 -25.32 -7.26 -16.38
C THR A 134 -24.97 -5.81 -16.75
N LYS A 135 -25.20 -5.42 -18.00
CA LYS A 135 -25.00 -4.09 -18.56
C LYS A 135 -25.71 -2.96 -17.78
N PRO A 136 -27.02 -3.03 -17.48
CA PRO A 136 -27.70 -1.98 -16.71
C PRO A 136 -27.20 -1.87 -15.27
N PHE A 137 -26.72 -2.97 -14.68
CA PHE A 137 -26.04 -2.94 -13.38
C PHE A 137 -24.81 -2.02 -13.46
N TYR A 138 -23.89 -2.26 -14.39
CA TYR A 138 -22.68 -1.43 -14.51
C TYR A 138 -22.98 0.01 -14.86
N GLN A 139 -23.99 0.29 -15.71
CA GLN A 139 -24.39 1.66 -16.02
C GLN A 139 -24.85 2.44 -14.79
N LYS A 140 -25.61 1.81 -13.90
CA LYS A 140 -26.05 2.44 -12.65
C LYS A 140 -24.89 2.66 -11.70
N TRP A 141 -24.02 1.67 -11.56
CA TRP A 141 -22.84 1.72 -10.68
C TRP A 141 -21.73 2.66 -11.17
N LEU A 142 -21.56 2.87 -12.48
CA LEU A 142 -20.64 3.88 -13.01
C LEU A 142 -21.08 5.32 -12.70
N ARG A 143 -22.38 5.52 -12.44
CA ARG A 143 -22.96 6.78 -11.97
C ARG A 143 -23.09 6.82 -10.46
N PHE A 144 -22.35 5.98 -9.75
CA PHE A 144 -22.38 5.92 -8.29
C PHE A 144 -22.07 7.29 -7.68
N SER A 145 -22.86 7.68 -6.70
CA SER A 145 -22.57 8.84 -5.86
C SER A 145 -23.00 8.52 -4.44
N THR A 146 -22.11 8.79 -3.49
CA THR A 146 -22.34 8.52 -2.08
C THR A 146 -23.37 9.47 -1.48
N SER A 147 -24.23 8.93 -0.60
CA SER A 147 -25.13 9.72 0.24
C SER A 147 -24.52 10.10 1.59
N LYS A 148 -23.26 9.72 1.86
CA LYS A 148 -22.57 10.00 3.10
C LYS A 148 -22.23 11.49 3.20
N SER A 149 -22.32 12.04 4.41
CA SER A 149 -22.10 13.48 4.64
C SER A 149 -20.63 13.89 4.72
N PHE A 150 -19.70 12.96 4.97
CA PHE A 150 -18.24 13.19 5.10
C PHE A 150 -17.87 14.35 6.05
N GLU A 151 -18.77 14.72 6.97
CA GLU A 151 -18.59 15.83 7.91
C GLU A 151 -17.38 15.63 8.82
N TRP A 152 -16.96 14.38 9.02
CA TRP A 152 -15.76 14.06 9.78
C TRP A 152 -14.46 14.57 9.15
N GLU A 153 -14.47 14.91 7.87
CA GLU A 153 -13.32 15.47 7.16
C GLU A 153 -13.16 16.98 7.38
N ALA A 154 -14.14 17.64 8.02
CA ALA A 154 -14.04 19.06 8.33
C ALA A 154 -12.85 19.31 9.28
N ILE A 155 -11.94 20.20 8.89
CA ILE A 155 -10.71 20.48 9.64
C ILE A 155 -10.99 21.41 10.83
N TYR A 156 -11.89 22.38 10.66
CA TYR A 156 -12.13 23.45 11.63
C TYR A 156 -13.38 23.19 12.48
N ASN A 157 -13.28 23.50 13.78
CA ASN A 157 -14.44 23.60 14.65
C ASN A 157 -15.16 24.94 14.44
N GLU A 158 -16.41 24.92 13.99
CA GLU A 158 -17.16 26.15 13.75
C GLU A 158 -17.64 26.84 15.04
N GLU A 159 -17.66 26.09 16.15
CA GLU A 159 -18.24 26.51 17.43
C GLU A 159 -17.27 27.34 18.28
N GLU A 160 -15.96 27.16 18.10
CA GLU A 160 -14.91 27.80 18.92
C GLU A 160 -14.69 29.27 18.59
N GLU A 161 -14.96 29.67 17.35
CA GLU A 161 -14.71 31.03 16.89
C GLU A 161 -15.82 31.98 17.38
N THR A 162 -15.51 33.26 17.53
CA THR A 162 -16.51 34.31 17.84
C THR A 162 -16.74 35.25 16.67
N ASP A 163 -15.72 35.47 15.83
CA ASP A 163 -15.83 36.37 14.68
C ASP A 163 -16.67 35.78 13.52
N PRO A 164 -17.71 36.50 13.04
CA PRO A 164 -18.56 36.02 11.94
C PRO A 164 -17.83 35.87 10.59
N GLY A 165 -16.81 36.70 10.31
CA GLY A 165 -16.05 36.66 9.06
C GLY A 165 -15.18 35.41 9.00
N THR A 166 -14.43 35.16 10.07
CA THR A 166 -13.60 33.95 10.23
C THR A 166 -14.46 32.68 10.19
N LYS A 167 -15.62 32.66 10.85
CA LYS A 167 -16.59 31.54 10.76
C LYS A 167 -17.01 31.23 9.34
N ARG A 168 -17.25 32.25 8.52
CA ARG A 168 -17.65 32.06 7.12
C ARG A 168 -16.52 31.45 6.28
N LEU A 169 -15.28 31.87 6.51
CA LEU A 169 -14.11 31.30 5.86
C LEU A 169 -13.91 29.84 6.29
N MET A 170 -13.98 29.55 7.60
CA MET A 170 -13.89 28.19 8.14
C MET A 170 -14.95 27.26 7.55
N LYS A 171 -16.22 27.71 7.49
CA LYS A 171 -17.31 26.97 6.83
C LYS A 171 -17.03 26.67 5.37
N ASN A 172 -16.49 27.65 4.64
CA ASN A 172 -16.16 27.47 3.22
C ASN A 172 -15.01 26.47 3.04
N GLU A 173 -13.96 26.56 3.85
CA GLU A 173 -12.85 25.59 3.84
C GLU A 173 -13.33 24.18 4.23
N ASN A 174 -14.13 24.04 5.29
CA ASN A 174 -14.75 22.76 5.66
C ASN A 174 -15.57 22.18 4.50
N GLN A 175 -16.40 22.99 3.84
CA GLN A 175 -17.16 22.54 2.67
C GLN A 175 -16.27 22.11 1.50
N LYS A 176 -15.13 22.75 1.29
CA LYS A 176 -14.16 22.34 0.26
C LYS A 176 -13.55 20.98 0.60
N CYS A 177 -13.09 20.78 1.84
CA CYS A 177 -12.55 19.50 2.31
C CYS A 177 -13.57 18.37 2.18
N ILE A 178 -14.80 18.59 2.64
CA ILE A 178 -15.89 17.60 2.53
C ILE A 178 -16.16 17.25 1.06
N LYS A 179 -16.31 18.25 0.18
CA LYS A 179 -16.55 18.03 -1.25
C LYS A 179 -15.40 17.31 -1.92
N TYR A 180 -14.17 17.61 -1.54
CA TYR A 180 -12.98 16.94 -2.05
C TYR A 180 -13.00 15.46 -1.68
N SER A 181 -13.24 15.12 -0.41
CA SER A 181 -13.23 13.73 0.03
C SER A 181 -14.41 12.91 -0.51
N ILE A 182 -15.59 13.52 -0.66
CA ILE A 182 -16.72 12.91 -1.39
C ILE A 182 -16.31 12.56 -2.83
N ARG A 183 -15.67 13.50 -3.54
CA ARG A 183 -15.23 13.28 -4.92
C ARG A 183 -14.20 12.16 -5.01
N GLN A 184 -13.23 12.13 -4.09
CA GLN A 184 -12.22 11.07 -4.07
C GLN A 184 -12.83 9.70 -3.82
N TYR A 185 -13.78 9.61 -2.89
CA TYR A 185 -14.49 8.37 -2.61
C TYR A 185 -15.32 7.91 -3.82
N ASP A 186 -16.13 8.80 -4.40
CA ASP A 186 -16.94 8.51 -5.59
C ASP A 186 -16.06 8.06 -6.76
N GLU A 187 -14.94 8.74 -7.00
CA GLU A 187 -14.00 8.40 -8.06
C GLU A 187 -13.32 7.04 -7.81
N ALA A 188 -12.90 6.75 -6.58
CA ALA A 188 -12.30 5.46 -6.23
C ALA A 188 -13.29 4.29 -6.45
N VAL A 189 -14.57 4.48 -6.07
CA VAL A 189 -15.63 3.48 -6.29
C VAL A 189 -15.90 3.31 -7.79
N ARG A 190 -16.07 4.40 -8.55
CA ARG A 190 -16.30 4.35 -10.00
C ARG A 190 -15.12 3.71 -10.74
N ALA A 191 -13.88 4.02 -10.36
CA ALA A 191 -12.67 3.42 -10.91
C ALA A 191 -12.61 1.91 -10.65
N LEU A 192 -12.98 1.48 -9.44
CA LEU A 192 -13.11 0.04 -9.12
C LEU A 192 -14.16 -0.62 -10.01
N ILE A 193 -15.34 -0.02 -10.16
CA ILE A 193 -16.41 -0.58 -11.00
C ILE A 193 -16.00 -0.62 -12.47
N ALA A 194 -15.28 0.40 -12.95
CA ALA A 194 -14.76 0.46 -14.31
C ALA A 194 -13.71 -0.65 -14.57
N THR A 195 -12.82 -0.91 -13.61
CA THR A 195 -11.86 -2.02 -13.71
C THR A 195 -12.58 -3.37 -13.66
N MET A 196 -13.55 -3.56 -12.76
CA MET A 196 -14.42 -4.76 -12.73
C MET A 196 -15.16 -4.97 -14.05
N CYS A 197 -15.71 -3.92 -14.65
CA CYS A 197 -16.37 -3.98 -15.96
C CYS A 197 -15.40 -4.35 -17.09
N LYS A 198 -14.10 -4.01 -17.00
CA LYS A 198 -13.07 -4.43 -17.97
C LYS A 198 -12.67 -5.89 -17.78
N LEU A 199 -12.62 -6.36 -16.54
CA LEU A 199 -12.23 -7.73 -16.18
C LEU A 199 -13.36 -8.75 -16.28
N ASP A 200 -14.62 -8.32 -16.32
CA ASP A 200 -15.77 -9.22 -16.37
C ASP A 200 -15.68 -10.20 -17.58
N PRO A 201 -15.58 -11.52 -17.31
CA PRO A 201 -15.52 -12.53 -18.36
C PRO A 201 -16.69 -12.45 -19.34
N ARG A 202 -17.89 -12.06 -18.88
CA ARG A 202 -19.10 -11.95 -19.72
C ARG A 202 -18.91 -10.89 -20.80
N ARG A 203 -18.35 -9.74 -20.43
CA ARG A 203 -18.07 -8.65 -21.38
C ARG A 203 -16.94 -9.01 -22.34
N GLN A 204 -15.90 -9.65 -21.83
CA GLN A 204 -14.78 -10.09 -22.67
C GLN A 204 -15.22 -11.12 -23.72
N ASN A 205 -16.11 -12.04 -23.35
CA ASN A 205 -16.67 -13.01 -24.28
C ASN A 205 -17.49 -12.34 -25.38
N VAL A 206 -18.35 -11.37 -25.04
CA VAL A 206 -19.10 -10.60 -26.06
C VAL A 206 -18.17 -9.87 -27.02
N LYS A 207 -17.11 -9.23 -26.52
CA LYS A 207 -16.11 -8.56 -27.38
C LYS A 207 -15.39 -9.53 -28.32
N LYS A 208 -15.02 -10.71 -27.83
CA LYS A 208 -14.39 -11.77 -28.66
C LYS A 208 -15.32 -12.31 -29.74
N ILE A 209 -16.62 -12.43 -29.42
CA ILE A 209 -17.63 -12.95 -30.34
C ILE A 209 -18.00 -11.90 -31.41
N SER A 210 -18.06 -10.61 -31.03
CA SER A 210 -18.50 -9.54 -31.94
C SER A 210 -17.49 -9.22 -33.04
N ASP A 211 -16.18 -9.24 -32.75
CA ASP A 211 -15.13 -8.89 -33.73
C ASP A 211 -13.81 -9.62 -33.37
N PRO A 212 -13.64 -10.87 -33.83
CA PRO A 212 -12.49 -11.68 -33.47
C PRO A 212 -11.18 -11.15 -34.10
N GLU A 213 -11.24 -10.59 -35.31
CA GLU A 213 -10.06 -10.08 -36.03
C GLU A 213 -9.49 -8.82 -35.36
N ARG A 214 -10.36 -7.89 -34.94
CA ARG A 214 -9.94 -6.71 -34.18
C ARG A 214 -9.36 -7.09 -32.82
N TYR A 215 -9.92 -8.10 -32.15
CA TYR A 215 -9.38 -8.57 -30.88
C TYR A 215 -8.01 -9.22 -31.04
N GLU A 216 -7.80 -10.04 -32.06
CA GLU A 216 -6.51 -10.68 -32.34
C GLU A 216 -5.43 -9.67 -32.75
N SER A 217 -5.77 -8.69 -33.60
CA SER A 217 -4.85 -7.63 -34.00
C SER A 217 -4.42 -6.74 -32.83
N LEU A 218 -5.35 -6.41 -31.91
CA LEU A 218 -5.02 -5.69 -30.67
C LEU A 218 -4.08 -6.49 -29.77
N GLN A 219 -4.31 -7.80 -29.60
CA GLN A 219 -3.39 -8.67 -28.84
C GLN A 219 -2.01 -8.78 -29.51
N ALA A 220 -1.96 -8.85 -30.84
CA ALA A 220 -0.71 -8.90 -31.60
C ALA A 220 0.07 -7.59 -31.47
N ALA A 221 -0.60 -6.44 -31.51
CA ALA A 221 0.01 -5.12 -31.30
C ALA A 221 0.59 -4.99 -29.88
N SER A 222 -0.16 -5.38 -28.85
CA SER A 222 0.31 -5.39 -27.46
C SER A 222 1.54 -6.28 -27.27
N ARG A 223 1.55 -7.48 -27.88
CA ARG A 223 2.72 -8.37 -27.89
C ARG A 223 3.94 -7.71 -28.52
N LYS A 224 3.80 -7.12 -29.71
CA LYS A 224 4.90 -6.39 -30.39
C LYS A 224 5.44 -5.24 -29.55
N GLN A 225 4.57 -4.49 -28.87
CA GLN A 225 4.97 -3.40 -27.98
C GLN A 225 5.77 -3.92 -26.78
N SER A 226 5.30 -4.97 -26.11
CA SER A 226 6.02 -5.57 -24.98
C SER A 226 7.39 -6.14 -25.38
N GLU A 227 7.51 -6.70 -26.58
CA GLU A 227 8.77 -7.19 -27.13
C GLU A 227 9.73 -6.04 -27.43
N HIS A 228 9.21 -4.94 -27.96
CA HIS A 228 9.98 -3.72 -28.21
C HIS A 228 10.51 -3.12 -26.91
N ASP A 229 9.66 -2.96 -25.89
CA ASP A 229 10.05 -2.42 -24.59
C ASP A 229 11.08 -3.31 -23.90
N ARG A 230 10.91 -4.63 -23.95
CA ARG A 230 11.88 -5.60 -23.44
C ARG A 230 13.23 -5.47 -24.14
N ARG A 231 13.23 -5.25 -25.46
CA ARG A 231 14.45 -5.05 -26.26
C ARG A 231 15.14 -3.75 -25.88
N ASN A 232 14.40 -2.66 -25.78
CA ASN A 232 14.92 -1.35 -25.37
C ASN A 232 15.53 -1.40 -23.96
N TYR A 233 14.88 -2.09 -23.03
CA TYR A 233 15.41 -2.30 -21.68
C TYR A 233 16.72 -3.10 -21.69
N GLN A 234 16.80 -4.18 -22.46
CA GLN A 234 18.03 -4.95 -22.62
C GLN A 234 19.15 -4.12 -23.24
N ASP A 235 18.85 -3.31 -24.24
CA ASP A 235 19.82 -2.43 -24.88
C ASP A 235 20.27 -1.29 -23.94
N SER A 236 19.37 -0.77 -23.10
CA SER A 236 19.71 0.18 -22.03
C SER A 236 20.69 -0.42 -21.01
N LEU A 237 20.41 -1.64 -20.53
CA LEU A 237 21.32 -2.37 -19.63
C LEU A 237 22.69 -2.60 -20.24
N LYS A 238 22.75 -3.00 -21.53
CA LYS A 238 24.02 -3.17 -22.25
C LYS A 238 24.78 -1.86 -22.37
N LYS A 239 24.10 -0.75 -22.67
CA LYS A 239 24.72 0.59 -22.74
C LYS A 239 25.28 1.01 -21.39
N GLN A 240 24.54 0.80 -20.30
CA GLN A 240 25.01 1.08 -18.94
C GLN A 240 26.23 0.22 -18.58
N SER A 241 26.20 -1.07 -18.92
CA SER A 241 27.33 -1.98 -18.71
C SER A 241 28.55 -1.57 -19.54
N LEU A 242 28.37 -1.18 -20.81
CA LEU A 242 29.46 -0.77 -21.68
C LEU A 242 30.10 0.53 -21.22
N ALA A 243 29.28 1.50 -20.77
CA ALA A 243 29.76 2.75 -20.18
C ALA A 243 30.61 2.53 -18.92
N SER A 244 30.32 1.50 -18.13
CA SER A 244 31.14 1.12 -16.96
C SER A 244 32.50 0.52 -17.34
N TRP A 245 32.66 -0.07 -18.51
CA TRP A 245 33.93 -0.63 -18.98
C TRP A 245 34.84 0.43 -19.62
N THR A 246 34.29 1.51 -20.19
CA THR A 246 35.05 2.57 -20.87
C THR A 246 35.74 3.58 -19.96
N VAL A 247 35.44 3.60 -18.65
CA VAL A 247 36.06 4.53 -17.69
C VAL A 247 37.46 4.07 -17.25
N VAL A 248 37.80 2.78 -17.41
CA VAL A 248 39.05 2.20 -16.91
C VAL A 248 40.27 2.55 -17.78
N ASP A 249 40.09 2.90 -19.06
CA ASP A 249 41.22 3.18 -19.97
C ASP A 249 41.74 4.63 -19.91
N GLN A 250 41.05 5.55 -19.24
CA GLN A 250 41.39 6.98 -19.31
C GLN A 250 42.26 7.51 -18.16
N GLU A 251 42.58 6.67 -17.16
CA GLU A 251 43.39 7.06 -15.98
C GLU A 251 44.82 6.48 -15.94
N LEU A 252 45.26 5.72 -16.96
CA LEU A 252 46.64 5.22 -17.04
C LEU A 252 47.52 6.14 -17.90
N ASN A 253 47.69 7.39 -17.46
CA ASN A 253 48.82 8.22 -17.83
C ASN A 253 49.99 7.91 -16.88
N TRP A 254 50.61 6.75 -17.07
CA TRP A 254 51.90 6.45 -16.46
C TRP A 254 52.98 7.11 -17.31
N SER A 255 53.70 8.05 -16.70
CA SER A 255 54.86 8.73 -17.25
C SER A 255 55.83 7.74 -17.86
N GLU A 256 56.05 7.86 -19.17
CA GLU A 256 57.13 7.21 -19.89
C GLU A 256 58.45 7.84 -19.45
N ASP A 257 59.14 7.20 -18.51
CA ASP A 257 60.59 7.36 -18.38
C ASP A 257 61.25 6.47 -19.44
N GLU A 258 62.13 7.11 -20.20
CA GLU A 258 63.00 6.55 -21.24
C GLU A 258 63.86 5.43 -20.68
N ASP A 259 64.01 4.33 -21.44
CA ASP A 259 65.29 3.62 -21.61
C ASP A 259 65.19 2.60 -22.75
N GLU A 260 66.06 2.77 -23.73
CA GLU A 260 66.44 1.77 -24.75
C GLU A 260 67.17 0.61 -24.05
N ASP A 261 66.82 -0.65 -24.34
CA ASP A 261 67.82 -1.62 -24.82
C ASP A 261 67.30 -3.04 -25.10
N GLU A 262 67.80 -3.51 -26.24
CA GLU A 262 68.19 -4.84 -26.69
C GLU A 262 67.75 -6.13 -25.94
N SER A 263 67.26 -7.05 -26.76
CA SER A 263 66.94 -8.44 -26.44
C SER A 263 68.17 -9.24 -25.95
N SER A 264 68.09 -9.84 -24.76
CA SER A 264 68.83 -11.06 -24.44
C SER A 264 68.18 -11.86 -23.30
N SER A 265 68.18 -13.16 -23.47
CA SER A 265 67.61 -14.19 -22.59
C SER A 265 68.06 -14.08 -21.13
N THR A 266 67.13 -14.20 -20.17
CA THR A 266 67.19 -15.17 -19.06
C THR A 266 65.91 -15.15 -18.20
N ASP A 267 65.43 -16.36 -17.95
CA ASP A 267 64.45 -16.85 -16.97
C ASP A 267 64.14 -15.95 -15.75
N MET A 268 62.86 -15.59 -15.54
CA MET A 268 62.24 -15.33 -14.22
C MET A 268 60.69 -15.28 -14.27
N THR A 269 60.08 -16.43 -13.97
CA THR A 269 58.80 -16.64 -13.28
C THR A 269 57.52 -15.89 -13.74
N GLU A 270 56.74 -16.54 -14.62
CA GLU A 270 55.32 -16.22 -14.80
C GLU A 270 54.57 -16.34 -13.45
N ALA A 271 53.99 -15.23 -13.00
CA ALA A 271 53.06 -15.22 -11.88
C ALA A 271 51.81 -16.04 -12.28
N VAL A 272 51.78 -17.31 -11.90
CA VAL A 272 50.58 -18.15 -12.03
C VAL A 272 49.56 -17.64 -11.02
N ASP A 273 48.45 -17.10 -11.48
CA ASP A 273 47.32 -16.70 -10.63
C ASP A 273 46.71 -17.94 -9.96
N ILE A 274 47.21 -18.24 -8.76
CA ILE A 274 46.69 -19.33 -7.93
C ILE A 274 45.40 -18.84 -7.27
N THR A 275 44.27 -19.33 -7.74
CA THR A 275 42.93 -19.03 -7.20
C THR A 275 42.47 -20.14 -6.25
N ASN A 276 41.98 -19.81 -5.06
CA ASN A 276 41.64 -20.78 -4.03
C ASN A 276 40.13 -20.91 -3.78
N CYS A 277 39.73 -22.07 -3.27
CA CYS A 277 38.35 -22.31 -2.83
C CYS A 277 38.26 -22.18 -1.30
N SER A 278 37.58 -21.15 -0.80
CA SER A 278 37.41 -20.86 0.64
C SER A 278 36.68 -21.93 1.44
N ILE A 279 35.95 -22.83 0.78
CA ILE A 279 35.17 -23.90 1.43
C ILE A 279 35.97 -25.21 1.51
N CYS A 280 36.87 -25.45 0.55
CA CYS A 280 37.60 -26.70 0.41
C CYS A 280 39.11 -26.56 0.61
N ASN A 281 39.62 -25.33 0.78
CA ASN A 281 41.03 -24.97 0.90
C ASN A 281 41.92 -25.64 -0.15
N LYS A 282 41.43 -25.66 -1.41
CA LYS A 282 42.18 -26.15 -2.58
C LYS A 282 42.54 -24.98 -3.47
N TYR A 283 43.78 -25.02 -3.96
CA TYR A 283 44.37 -24.02 -4.83
C TYR A 283 44.35 -24.53 -6.28
N PHE A 284 43.92 -23.67 -7.19
CA PHE A 284 43.76 -23.96 -8.62
C PHE A 284 44.58 -22.97 -9.42
N ARG A 285 45.13 -23.42 -10.55
CA ARG A 285 46.00 -22.59 -11.40
C ARG A 285 45.21 -21.73 -12.40
N SER A 286 43.89 -21.83 -12.38
CA SER A 286 42.99 -21.09 -13.29
C SER A 286 41.58 -21.00 -12.72
N LEU A 287 40.92 -19.86 -12.95
CA LEU A 287 39.52 -19.62 -12.59
C LEU A 287 38.56 -20.66 -13.18
N GLN A 288 38.88 -21.21 -14.36
CA GLN A 288 38.04 -22.23 -15.00
C GLN A 288 38.08 -23.57 -14.25
N GLN A 289 39.24 -23.92 -13.67
CA GLN A 289 39.38 -25.11 -12.83
C GLN A 289 38.64 -24.95 -11.49
N LEU A 290 38.64 -23.75 -10.92
CA LEU A 290 37.86 -23.42 -9.73
C LEU A 290 36.35 -23.56 -9.98
N LYS A 291 35.83 -23.02 -11.10
CA LYS A 291 34.40 -23.18 -11.47
C LYS A 291 33.99 -24.64 -11.65
N ASN A 292 34.87 -25.46 -12.22
CA ASN A 292 34.63 -26.91 -12.33
C ASN A 292 34.66 -27.60 -10.96
N HIS A 293 35.53 -27.15 -10.04
CA HIS A 293 35.56 -27.62 -8.67
C HIS A 293 34.29 -27.25 -7.90
N GLU A 294 33.80 -26.01 -8.01
CA GLU A 294 32.55 -25.54 -7.38
C GLU A 294 31.33 -26.37 -7.83
N ASN A 295 31.34 -26.79 -9.09
CA ASN A 295 30.27 -27.63 -9.64
C ASN A 295 30.36 -29.11 -9.28
N SER A 296 31.50 -29.57 -8.72
CA SER A 296 31.69 -30.96 -8.30
C SER A 296 30.78 -31.33 -7.12
N LYS A 297 30.28 -32.58 -7.14
CA LYS A 297 29.42 -33.14 -6.07
C LYS A 297 30.05 -33.04 -4.68
N LYS A 298 31.39 -33.22 -4.58
CA LYS A 298 32.12 -33.11 -3.30
C LYS A 298 32.14 -31.68 -2.76
N HIS A 299 32.31 -30.66 -3.61
CA HIS A 299 32.29 -29.26 -3.20
C HIS A 299 30.90 -28.86 -2.70
N LYS A 300 29.84 -29.19 -3.45
CA LYS A 300 28.44 -28.93 -3.05
C LYS A 300 28.07 -29.62 -1.73
N GLN A 301 28.61 -30.82 -1.47
CA GLN A 301 28.42 -31.52 -0.20
C GLN A 301 29.14 -30.81 0.96
N ASN A 302 30.37 -30.34 0.75
CA ASN A 302 31.12 -29.59 1.76
C ASN A 302 30.47 -28.22 2.05
N PHE A 303 29.98 -27.52 1.03
CA PHE A 303 29.23 -26.27 1.18
C PHE A 303 27.98 -26.46 2.04
N ARG A 304 27.21 -27.53 1.80
CA ARG A 304 26.05 -27.89 2.62
C ARG A 304 26.42 -28.17 4.08
N LYS A 305 27.57 -28.81 4.34
CA LYS A 305 28.08 -29.05 5.70
C LYS A 305 28.50 -27.76 6.39
N ALA A 306 29.23 -26.87 5.69
CA ALA A 306 29.66 -25.58 6.21
C ALA A 306 28.48 -24.68 6.57
N ARG A 307 27.46 -24.60 5.70
CA ARG A 307 26.22 -23.83 5.97
C ARG A 307 25.44 -24.36 7.17
N LYS A 308 25.33 -25.70 7.32
CA LYS A 308 24.70 -26.31 8.51
C LYS A 308 25.47 -26.05 9.80
N LYS A 309 26.80 -25.89 9.74
CA LYS A 309 27.62 -25.53 10.90
C LYS A 309 27.37 -24.07 11.29
N GLN A 310 27.40 -23.14 10.33
CA GLN A 310 27.07 -21.73 10.57
C GLN A 310 25.66 -21.52 11.14
N GLU A 311 24.67 -22.29 10.67
CA GLU A 311 23.29 -22.20 11.20
C GLU A 311 23.16 -22.73 12.63
N LYS A 312 24.02 -23.68 13.04
CA LYS A 312 24.10 -24.16 14.43
C LYS A 312 24.82 -23.15 15.32
N ASP A 313 25.91 -22.58 14.84
CA ASP A 313 26.69 -21.58 15.58
C ASP A 313 25.89 -20.27 15.74
N ALA A 314 25.08 -19.88 14.75
CA ALA A 314 24.14 -18.74 14.84
C ALA A 314 22.99 -18.97 15.84
N LYS A 315 22.65 -20.22 16.15
CA LYS A 315 21.67 -20.58 17.21
C LYS A 315 22.29 -20.63 18.61
N ILE A 316 23.62 -20.52 18.72
CA ILE A 316 24.39 -20.62 19.98
C ILE A 316 25.01 -19.27 20.38
N ALA A 317 24.77 -18.17 19.65
CA ALA A 317 25.20 -16.85 20.08
C ALA A 317 24.35 -16.35 21.27
N PRO A 318 24.94 -16.04 22.44
CA PRO A 318 24.21 -15.47 23.57
C PRO A 318 23.84 -14.00 23.29
N ARG A 319 22.64 -13.60 23.75
CA ARG A 319 22.10 -12.24 23.62
C ARG A 319 23.04 -11.20 24.23
N PRO A 320 23.23 -10.02 23.62
CA PRO A 320 23.99 -8.95 24.24
C PRO A 320 23.31 -8.43 25.51
N PHE A 321 24.16 -8.34 26.52
CA PHE A 321 24.03 -7.88 27.89
C PHE A 321 23.50 -6.44 27.99
N GLU A 322 22.55 -6.23 28.91
CA GLU A 322 22.12 -4.92 29.40
C GLU A 322 23.27 -4.22 30.11
N ALA A 323 23.54 -2.97 29.74
CA ALA A 323 24.44 -2.08 30.47
C ALA A 323 23.67 -0.81 30.85
N SER A 324 23.25 -0.77 32.11
CA SER A 324 22.85 0.42 32.85
C SER A 324 24.05 1.36 33.08
N GLY A 325 23.82 2.66 32.91
CA GLY A 325 24.75 3.72 33.31
C GLY A 325 24.07 5.09 33.28
N GLU A 326 23.77 5.62 34.48
CA GLU A 326 23.22 6.95 34.74
C GLU A 326 24.25 8.07 34.49
N ALA A 327 23.82 9.23 33.98
CA ALA A 327 23.76 10.52 34.71
C ALA A 327 23.97 11.80 33.84
N SER A 328 23.08 12.77 34.12
CA SER A 328 23.17 14.24 34.02
C SER A 328 22.91 15.02 32.70
N ASP A 329 21.78 15.73 32.73
CA ASP A 329 21.63 17.21 32.68
C ASP A 329 22.00 17.98 31.39
N SER A 330 20.98 18.43 30.64
CA SER A 330 20.63 19.86 30.54
C SER A 330 19.69 20.18 29.35
N SER A 331 18.67 20.98 29.68
CA SER A 331 17.75 21.74 28.84
C SER A 331 18.17 22.06 27.39
N LYS A 332 17.26 21.82 26.42
CA LYS A 332 16.94 22.76 25.33
C LYS A 332 15.66 22.37 24.54
N LYS A 333 14.82 23.39 24.40
CA LYS A 333 13.67 23.64 23.50
C LYS A 333 13.31 22.58 22.44
N SER A 334 12.03 22.23 22.46
CA SER A 334 11.26 21.56 21.41
C SER A 334 11.12 22.43 20.15
N GLU A 335 11.59 21.91 19.02
CA GLU A 335 11.15 22.26 17.66
C GLU A 335 10.18 21.18 17.18
N PRO A 336 8.99 21.51 16.61
CA PRO A 336 8.18 20.54 15.90
C PRO A 336 8.65 20.44 14.44
N LEU A 337 9.27 19.30 14.13
CA LEU A 337 9.54 18.83 12.78
C LEU A 337 8.25 18.23 12.20
N TYR A 338 7.55 18.96 11.32
CA TYR A 338 6.78 18.35 10.24
C TYR A 338 6.49 19.36 9.13
N GLU A 339 7.29 19.30 8.07
CA GLU A 339 7.17 20.15 6.89
C GLU A 339 6.09 19.58 5.97
N PHE A 340 4.91 20.21 6.01
CA PHE A 340 3.77 19.92 5.13
C PHE A 340 4.15 20.25 3.68
N SER A 341 4.15 19.25 2.80
CA SER A 341 4.34 19.45 1.35
C SER A 341 3.13 20.22 0.80
N SER A 342 3.23 21.54 0.76
CA SER A 342 2.29 22.45 0.11
C SER A 342 2.39 22.29 -1.41
N LYS A 343 1.72 21.28 -1.97
CA LYS A 343 1.28 21.37 -3.36
C LYS A 343 -0.01 22.18 -3.36
N SER A 344 -0.01 23.30 -4.09
CA SER A 344 -1.20 24.14 -4.19
C SER A 344 -2.33 23.34 -4.85
N VAL A 345 -3.56 23.64 -4.44
CA VAL A 345 -4.77 23.00 -4.98
C VAL A 345 -4.89 23.22 -6.49
N GLU A 346 -4.27 24.29 -7.03
CA GLU A 346 -4.22 24.57 -8.47
C GLU A 346 -3.29 23.62 -9.27
N ASP A 347 -2.25 23.06 -8.65
CA ASP A 347 -1.31 22.15 -9.34
C ASP A 347 -1.90 20.74 -9.56
N ILE A 348 -2.90 20.35 -8.75
CA ILE A 348 -3.55 19.04 -8.85
C ILE A 348 -4.65 19.04 -9.93
N GLU A 349 -5.36 20.15 -10.11
CA GLU A 349 -6.38 20.32 -11.15
C GLU A 349 -5.83 20.11 -12.58
N ARG A 350 -4.53 20.33 -12.78
CA ARG A 350 -3.87 20.18 -14.09
C ARG A 350 -3.44 18.76 -14.43
N SER A 351 -3.54 17.82 -13.47
CA SER A 351 -3.07 16.44 -13.62
C SER A 351 -4.17 15.42 -13.93
N PHE A 352 -5.44 15.85 -13.94
CA PHE A 352 -6.58 14.94 -14.05
C PHE A 352 -7.16 14.96 -15.46
N THR A 353 -6.74 14.00 -16.29
CA THR A 353 -7.42 13.69 -17.54
C THR A 353 -8.79 13.11 -17.23
N PHE A 354 -9.83 13.86 -17.55
CA PHE A 354 -11.20 13.38 -17.69
C PHE A 354 -11.22 12.13 -18.58
N ILE A 355 -11.48 10.96 -18.01
CA ILE A 355 -11.73 9.74 -18.80
C ILE A 355 -13.16 9.85 -19.32
N GLU A 356 -13.31 10.55 -20.45
CA GLU A 356 -14.51 10.50 -21.26
C GLU A 356 -14.52 9.14 -21.98
N MET A 357 -15.17 8.13 -21.39
CA MET A 357 -15.55 6.93 -22.15
C MET A 357 -16.76 7.31 -23.00
N SER A 358 -16.53 7.66 -24.26
CA SER A 358 -17.57 8.00 -25.23
C SER A 358 -18.63 6.89 -25.31
N ASP A 359 -19.90 7.30 -25.35
CA ASP A 359 -21.07 6.41 -25.50
C ASP A 359 -21.03 5.56 -26.80
N ASP A 360 -20.14 5.88 -27.73
CA ASP A 360 -19.94 5.16 -29.01
C ASP A 360 -19.31 3.76 -28.85
N ASP A 361 -18.63 3.46 -27.74
CA ASP A 361 -18.03 2.14 -27.47
C ASP A 361 -19.08 1.06 -27.04
N PHE A 362 -20.35 1.43 -27.08
CA PHE A 362 -21.46 0.64 -26.54
C PHE A 362 -22.51 0.24 -27.58
N PHE A 363 -22.40 0.74 -28.81
CA PHE A 363 -23.39 0.52 -29.87
C PHE A 363 -22.80 -0.28 -31.04
N THR A 364 -22.76 -1.61 -30.90
CA THR A 364 -22.88 -2.51 -32.06
C THR A 364 -23.42 -3.85 -31.61
N ALA A 365 -24.74 -3.92 -31.44
CA ALA A 365 -25.48 -5.16 -31.60
C ALA A 365 -26.47 -4.85 -32.73
N HIS A 366 -26.04 -5.09 -33.96
CA HIS A 366 -26.95 -5.10 -35.09
C HIS A 366 -27.93 -6.24 -34.83
N GLU A 367 -29.21 -5.92 -34.68
CA GLU A 367 -30.28 -6.90 -34.75
C GLU A 367 -30.13 -7.66 -36.07
N PHE A 368 -29.74 -8.92 -35.97
CA PHE A 368 -30.09 -9.92 -36.97
C PHE A 368 -31.53 -10.29 -36.67
N SER A 369 -32.46 -9.56 -37.28
CA SER A 369 -33.85 -10.01 -37.36
C SER A 369 -33.92 -11.03 -38.49
N ASP A 370 -34.20 -12.27 -38.12
CA ASP A 370 -34.76 -13.29 -38.99
C ASP A 370 -35.98 -12.70 -39.72
N GLU A 371 -35.96 -12.70 -41.06
CA GLU A 371 -37.17 -12.70 -41.89
C GLU A 371 -36.82 -13.13 -43.33
N GLU A 372 -36.58 -14.42 -43.52
CA GLU A 372 -37.03 -15.11 -44.73
C GLU A 372 -38.50 -15.50 -44.51
N ALA A 373 -39.45 -14.79 -45.15
CA ALA A 373 -40.75 -15.33 -45.58
C ALA A 373 -41.55 -14.27 -46.36
N PHE A 374 -41.32 -14.21 -47.68
CA PHE A 374 -42.29 -14.19 -48.80
C PHE A 374 -41.79 -13.40 -50.01
#